data_AF-A0A960ZQU2-F1
#
_entry.id   AF-A0A960ZQU2-F1
#
_cell.length_a   1.000
_cell.length_b   1.000
_cell.length_c   1.000
_cell.angle_alpha   90.00
_cell.angle_beta   90.00
_cell.angle_gamma   90.00
#
_symmetry.space_group_name_H-M   'P 1'
#
loop_
_entity.id
_entity.type
_entity.pdbx_description
1 polymer ?
#
loop_
_entity_poly.entity_id
_entity_poly.type
_entity_poly.pdbx_seq_one_letter_code
_entity_poly.pdbx_strand_id
1 'polypeptide(L)'
;MKSPLSSLRLTIVYRLALAFSATCELSSFATEDGQTNIKFLSAKNYVETFEAEVKRAEGKPVGETYAKREAMRRVAELMKEFPDDPRVVDFKSRLRDAIMGGKGDTVVITEEMLAYLKTEYEALEVVSSAGSKKWAEILHEQYDDFDHVVPAFPAVDPESVDVDDQIGARLLLSGFDYESNVFSNGGKQWVAVGSASQGFYFVDTSSSRFVQCREAVKRARSQALGSLSPEASSSWLILGEVTGVNLLVPGGGENTALQAYTGWEVEPLAVWVPGTLTAYPTADQKGSYAGEEELMKAQEKARKPQTVPVDVTPADLVRLHLAAIKEKNEKLYLETIHPQLREGPRALSHLQFVYDVTLRRLHTTFVHAEPFEVGPVVTLEGEPTGDEDLEKLFLDDQDQAANKALESRHVEGVLVRVKRYDAKGRQVESVHRMALERSPDVEGNRWFLVRGYGF
;
A
#
# COMPACT_ATOMS: atom_id res chain seq x y z
N MET A 1 22.39 -65.19 74.25
CA MET A 1 21.87 -65.93 73.09
C MET A 1 22.24 -65.18 71.82
N LYS A 2 22.99 -65.85 70.95
CA LYS A 2 23.13 -65.71 69.48
C LYS A 2 23.33 -64.32 68.84
N SER A 3 24.50 -64.15 68.23
CA SER A 3 24.82 -63.27 67.09
C SER A 3 24.04 -63.71 65.82
N PRO A 4 24.09 -63.05 64.62
CA PRO A 4 25.25 -62.40 63.97
C PRO A 4 24.95 -61.04 63.26
N LEU A 5 25.92 -60.14 63.10
CA LEU A 5 26.75 -59.97 61.89
C LEU A 5 26.06 -60.34 60.56
N SER A 6 25.57 -59.33 59.82
CA SER A 6 25.67 -59.17 58.34
C SER A 6 24.49 -58.35 57.79
N SER A 7 24.73 -57.09 57.41
CA SER A 7 23.97 -56.39 56.33
C SER A 7 24.45 -54.96 56.06
N LEU A 8 25.42 -54.42 56.82
CA LEU A 8 25.99 -53.09 56.63
C LEU A 8 26.93 -52.93 55.41
N ARG A 9 26.68 -53.69 54.34
CA ARG A 9 27.35 -53.57 53.03
C ARG A 9 26.39 -53.56 51.84
N LEU A 10 25.10 -53.27 52.05
CA LEU A 10 24.11 -53.37 50.98
C LEU A 10 23.13 -52.19 50.88
N THR A 11 23.60 -50.95 51.00
CA THR A 11 22.80 -49.77 50.58
C THR A 11 23.64 -48.55 50.19
N ILE A 12 24.85 -48.77 49.67
CA ILE A 12 25.62 -47.77 48.87
C ILE A 12 25.80 -48.26 47.42
N VAL A 13 25.21 -49.41 47.07
CA VAL A 13 25.27 -49.99 45.71
C VAL A 13 24.05 -49.58 44.85
N TYR A 14 22.98 -49.04 45.44
CA TYR A 14 21.75 -48.69 44.69
C TYR A 14 21.67 -47.23 44.19
N ARG A 15 22.67 -46.39 44.46
CA ARG A 15 22.78 -45.03 43.86
C ARG A 15 23.99 -44.84 42.95
N LEU A 16 24.85 -45.85 42.79
CA LEU A 16 25.85 -45.90 41.72
C LEU A 16 25.41 -46.72 40.49
N ALA A 17 24.33 -47.50 40.60
CA ALA A 17 23.75 -48.26 39.48
C ALA A 17 22.66 -47.49 38.69
N LEU A 18 22.35 -46.25 39.08
CA LEU A 18 21.39 -45.37 38.36
C LEU A 18 22.04 -44.08 37.82
N ALA A 19 23.36 -43.91 38.04
CA ALA A 19 24.20 -42.92 37.38
C ALA A 19 25.13 -43.55 36.33
N PHE A 20 24.97 -44.85 36.05
CA PHE A 20 25.70 -45.61 35.01
C PHE A 20 24.77 -46.12 33.88
N SER A 21 23.60 -45.50 33.73
CA SER A 21 22.72 -45.63 32.56
C SER A 21 22.61 -44.32 31.76
N ALA A 22 23.51 -43.37 31.98
CA ALA A 22 23.57 -42.09 31.26
C ALA A 22 24.83 -41.93 30.38
N THR A 23 25.69 -42.95 30.28
CA THR A 23 26.90 -42.91 29.45
C THR A 23 27.22 -44.29 28.88
N CYS A 24 26.31 -44.86 28.09
CA CYS A 24 26.66 -45.95 27.18
C CYS A 24 25.60 -46.20 26.09
N GLU A 25 25.26 -45.17 25.31
CA GLU A 25 24.92 -45.34 23.88
C GLU A 25 25.57 -44.23 23.02
N LEU A 26 26.74 -43.75 23.48
CA LEU A 26 27.74 -43.10 22.61
C LEU A 26 28.72 -44.19 22.15
N SER A 27 28.19 -45.21 21.47
CA SER A 27 28.99 -46.25 20.80
C SER A 27 28.14 -47.00 19.77
N SER A 28 27.64 -46.25 18.79
CA SER A 28 27.56 -46.73 17.42
C SER A 28 28.19 -45.69 16.48
N PHE A 29 29.43 -45.27 16.76
CA PHE A 29 30.32 -44.79 15.70
C PHE A 29 30.79 -45.99 14.88
N ALA A 30 29.83 -46.68 14.26
CA ALA A 30 30.07 -47.65 13.22
C ALA A 30 30.28 -46.85 11.94
N THR A 31 31.54 -46.51 11.67
CA THR A 31 32.09 -46.23 10.33
C THR A 31 31.09 -45.71 9.30
N GLU A 32 30.63 -44.47 9.44
CA GLU A 32 29.98 -43.79 8.32
C GLU A 32 31.07 -43.39 7.33
N ASP A 33 31.03 -43.99 6.15
CA ASP A 33 31.80 -43.55 4.99
C ASP A 33 31.75 -42.02 4.89
N GLY A 34 32.90 -41.36 4.69
CA GLY A 34 32.98 -39.90 4.61
C GLY A 34 32.01 -39.31 3.58
N GLN A 35 31.69 -40.09 2.54
CA GLN A 35 30.66 -39.74 1.57
C GLN A 35 29.23 -39.68 2.16
N THR A 36 28.86 -40.62 3.03
CA THR A 36 27.56 -40.63 3.70
C THR A 36 27.40 -39.40 4.59
N ASN A 37 28.43 -39.06 5.37
CA ASN A 37 28.41 -37.87 6.21
C ASN A 37 28.26 -36.57 5.40
N ILE A 38 28.93 -36.47 4.24
CA ILE A 38 28.78 -35.33 3.32
C ILE A 38 27.34 -35.24 2.79
N LYS A 39 26.68 -36.36 2.47
CA LYS A 39 25.27 -36.36 2.03
C LYS A 39 24.33 -35.81 3.11
N PHE A 40 24.46 -36.27 4.36
CA PHE A 40 23.66 -35.79 5.49
C PHE A 40 23.90 -34.30 5.78
N LEU A 41 25.16 -33.86 5.80
CA LEU A 41 25.51 -32.46 6.02
C LEU A 41 24.96 -31.56 4.90
N SER A 42 25.05 -32.03 3.66
CA SER A 42 24.51 -31.31 2.50
C SER A 42 23.00 -31.19 2.56
N ALA A 43 22.28 -32.28 2.87
CA ALA A 43 20.83 -32.25 3.04
C ALA A 43 20.40 -31.28 4.16
N LYS A 44 21.09 -31.33 5.31
CA LYS A 44 20.86 -30.40 6.43
C LYS A 44 20.97 -28.94 5.99
N ASN A 45 22.06 -28.57 5.33
CA ASN A 45 22.28 -27.20 4.88
C ASN A 45 21.16 -26.69 3.97
N TYR A 46 20.70 -27.51 3.01
CA TYR A 46 19.64 -27.09 2.09
C TYR A 46 18.27 -27.02 2.77
N VAL A 47 17.97 -27.92 3.71
CA VAL A 47 16.74 -27.85 4.53
C VAL A 47 16.75 -26.56 5.36
N GLU A 48 17.82 -26.28 6.09
CA GLU A 48 17.95 -25.05 6.91
C GLU A 48 17.90 -23.78 6.05
N THR A 49 18.48 -23.81 4.85
CA THR A 49 18.41 -22.69 3.91
C THR A 49 16.96 -22.45 3.45
N PHE A 50 16.23 -23.51 3.10
CA PHE A 50 14.83 -23.38 2.69
C PHE A 50 13.91 -22.96 3.85
N GLU A 51 14.12 -23.49 5.07
CA GLU A 51 13.41 -23.03 6.27
C GLU A 51 13.66 -21.54 6.53
N ALA A 52 14.91 -21.08 6.37
CA ALA A 52 15.23 -19.67 6.50
C ALA A 52 14.56 -18.82 5.41
N GLU A 53 14.43 -19.32 4.18
CA GLU A 53 13.65 -18.68 3.11
C GLU A 53 12.17 -18.55 3.48
N VAL A 54 11.54 -19.63 3.97
CA VAL A 54 10.14 -19.65 4.40
C VAL A 54 9.92 -18.71 5.58
N LYS A 55 10.83 -18.69 6.56
CA LYS A 55 10.76 -17.78 7.71
C LYS A 55 10.89 -16.32 7.28
N ARG A 56 11.80 -16.00 6.35
CA ARG A 56 11.94 -14.65 5.78
C ARG A 56 10.73 -14.23 4.95
N ALA A 57 10.01 -15.18 4.38
CA ALA A 57 8.80 -14.90 3.61
C ALA A 57 7.62 -14.46 4.50
N GLU A 58 7.66 -14.71 5.81
CA GLU A 58 6.65 -14.27 6.80
C GLU A 58 5.21 -14.53 6.34
N GLY A 59 4.93 -15.74 5.83
CA GLY A 59 3.61 -16.15 5.34
C GLY A 59 3.34 -15.86 3.85
N LYS A 60 4.26 -15.22 3.13
CA LYS A 60 4.18 -15.08 1.66
C LYS A 60 4.45 -16.43 0.98
N PRO A 61 3.71 -16.79 -0.10
CA PRO A 61 4.04 -17.96 -0.90
C PRO A 61 5.49 -17.91 -1.42
N VAL A 62 6.25 -18.95 -1.12
CA VAL A 62 7.61 -19.16 -1.64
C VAL A 62 7.49 -20.01 -2.90
N GLY A 63 7.91 -19.42 -4.02
CA GLY A 63 7.97 -20.09 -5.32
C GLY A 63 8.97 -21.25 -5.34
N GLU A 64 9.29 -21.73 -6.54
CA GLU A 64 10.23 -22.84 -6.70
C GLU A 64 11.68 -22.36 -6.69
N THR A 65 12.29 -22.31 -5.50
CA THR A 65 13.69 -21.88 -5.33
C THR A 65 14.68 -23.03 -5.56
N TYR A 66 15.95 -22.69 -5.81
CA TYR A 66 17.02 -23.70 -5.90
C TYR A 66 17.15 -24.47 -4.58
N ALA A 67 17.12 -23.77 -3.44
CA ALA A 67 17.20 -24.39 -2.12
C ALA A 67 16.06 -25.39 -1.88
N LYS A 68 14.81 -25.01 -2.21
CA LYS A 68 13.65 -25.91 -2.13
C LYS A 68 13.83 -27.18 -2.97
N ARG A 69 14.22 -27.04 -4.24
CA ARG A 69 14.44 -28.18 -5.15
C ARG A 69 15.55 -29.10 -4.65
N GLU A 70 16.68 -28.52 -4.25
CA GLU A 70 17.83 -29.27 -3.78
C GLU A 70 17.62 -29.92 -2.41
N ALA A 71 16.85 -29.30 -1.52
CA ALA A 71 16.41 -29.91 -0.26
C ALA A 71 15.50 -31.12 -0.52
N MET A 72 14.50 -30.96 -1.39
CA MET A 72 13.60 -32.06 -1.79
C MET A 72 14.37 -33.21 -2.46
N ARG A 73 15.28 -32.90 -3.38
CA ARG A 73 16.09 -33.90 -4.09
C ARG A 73 16.95 -34.71 -3.12
N ARG A 74 17.74 -34.05 -2.27
CA ARG A 74 18.67 -34.72 -1.34
C ARG A 74 17.95 -35.49 -0.24
N VAL A 75 16.87 -34.94 0.33
CA VAL A 75 16.08 -35.67 1.32
C VAL A 75 15.42 -36.90 0.67
N ALA A 76 14.93 -36.80 -0.57
CA ALA A 76 14.38 -37.95 -1.29
C ALA A 76 15.44 -39.03 -1.61
N GLU A 77 16.67 -38.63 -1.94
CA GLU A 77 17.82 -39.55 -2.11
C GLU A 77 18.13 -40.27 -0.79
N LEU A 78 18.22 -39.53 0.32
CA LEU A 78 18.45 -40.11 1.66
C LEU A 78 17.30 -41.02 2.12
N MET A 79 16.05 -40.69 1.80
CA MET A 79 14.89 -41.54 2.11
C MET A 79 14.92 -42.88 1.37
N LYS A 80 15.55 -42.96 0.19
CA LYS A 80 15.71 -44.21 -0.56
C LYS A 80 16.85 -45.06 0.00
N GLU A 81 17.95 -44.42 0.40
CA GLU A 81 19.15 -45.11 0.90
C GLU A 81 19.03 -45.50 2.39
N PHE A 82 18.39 -44.65 3.21
CA PHE A 82 18.30 -44.77 4.67
C PHE A 82 16.89 -44.43 5.20
N PRO A 83 15.85 -45.22 4.84
CA PRO A 83 14.45 -44.89 5.13
C PRO A 83 14.11 -44.80 6.63
N ASP A 84 14.77 -45.60 7.46
CA ASP A 84 14.50 -45.72 8.91
C ASP A 84 15.49 -44.91 9.78
N ASP A 85 16.41 -44.15 9.17
CA ASP A 85 17.35 -43.33 9.92
C ASP A 85 16.63 -42.13 10.58
N PRO A 86 16.76 -41.93 11.91
CA PRO A 86 16.07 -40.86 12.62
C PRO A 86 16.32 -39.46 12.06
N ARG A 87 17.51 -39.19 11.50
CA ARG A 87 17.86 -37.89 10.91
C ARG A 87 17.10 -37.65 9.60
N VAL A 88 16.89 -38.70 8.81
CA VAL A 88 16.11 -38.61 7.55
C VAL A 88 14.64 -38.37 7.86
N VAL A 89 14.11 -39.01 8.91
CA VAL A 89 12.75 -38.76 9.42
C VAL A 89 12.58 -37.31 9.87
N ASP A 90 13.55 -36.76 10.62
CA ASP A 90 13.57 -35.34 11.01
C ASP A 90 13.56 -34.40 9.79
N PHE A 91 14.49 -34.60 8.84
CA PHE A 91 14.55 -33.78 7.63
C PHE A 91 13.25 -33.83 6.83
N LYS A 92 12.61 -35.00 6.73
CA LYS A 92 11.32 -35.15 6.05
C LYS A 92 10.21 -34.35 6.75
N SER A 93 10.14 -34.39 8.07
CA SER A 93 9.14 -33.62 8.84
C SER A 93 9.36 -32.13 8.66
N ARG A 94 10.58 -31.67 8.89
CA ARG A 94 10.99 -30.27 8.73
C ARG A 94 10.74 -29.74 7.33
N LEU A 95 11.10 -30.52 6.31
CA LEU A 95 10.86 -30.15 4.92
C LEU A 95 9.37 -30.12 4.58
N ARG A 96 8.55 -31.02 5.15
CA ARG A 96 7.09 -30.97 5.01
C ARG A 96 6.53 -29.68 5.61
N ASP A 97 6.96 -29.33 6.82
CA ASP A 97 6.49 -28.11 7.50
C ASP A 97 6.92 -26.86 6.74
N ALA A 98 8.16 -26.82 6.24
CA ALA A 98 8.65 -25.74 5.38
C ALA A 98 7.90 -25.67 4.04
N ILE A 99 7.56 -26.80 3.41
CA ILE A 99 6.73 -26.83 2.19
C ILE A 99 5.34 -26.28 2.48
N MET A 100 4.73 -26.65 3.61
CA MET A 100 3.40 -26.19 3.99
C MET A 100 3.41 -24.70 4.34
N GLY A 101 4.37 -24.22 5.14
CA GLY A 101 4.55 -22.79 5.42
C GLY A 101 4.89 -21.98 4.17
N GLY A 102 5.64 -22.58 3.23
CA GLY A 102 5.98 -21.97 1.95
C GLY A 102 4.82 -21.90 0.94
N LYS A 103 3.66 -22.53 1.20
CA LYS A 103 2.45 -22.33 0.38
C LYS A 103 1.78 -20.97 0.63
N GLY A 104 2.14 -20.32 1.72
CA GLY A 104 1.65 -19.02 2.14
C GLY A 104 0.36 -19.11 2.97
N ASP A 105 0.12 -18.07 3.74
CA ASP A 105 -1.04 -17.97 4.61
C ASP A 105 -2.31 -17.67 3.80
N THR A 106 -3.43 -18.26 4.24
CA THR A 106 -4.72 -18.09 3.60
C THR A 106 -5.81 -17.78 4.62
N VAL A 107 -6.72 -16.88 4.25
CA VAL A 107 -7.93 -16.56 5.00
C VAL A 107 -9.15 -16.74 4.11
N VAL A 108 -10.33 -16.89 4.70
CA VAL A 108 -11.59 -16.85 3.94
C VAL A 108 -12.06 -15.40 3.89
N ILE A 109 -12.12 -14.82 2.69
CA ILE A 109 -12.65 -13.47 2.51
C ILE A 109 -14.16 -13.48 2.70
N THR A 110 -14.66 -12.70 3.65
CA THR A 110 -16.10 -12.58 3.95
C THR A 110 -16.73 -11.41 3.20
N GLU A 111 -18.06 -11.41 3.07
CA GLU A 111 -18.80 -10.30 2.46
C GLU A 111 -18.60 -8.98 3.22
N GLU A 112 -18.51 -9.03 4.55
CA GLU A 112 -18.26 -7.87 5.40
C GLU A 112 -16.90 -7.23 5.09
N MET A 113 -15.86 -8.03 4.84
CA MET A 113 -14.53 -7.53 4.45
C MET A 113 -14.54 -6.76 3.13
N LEU A 114 -15.52 -7.03 2.26
CA LEU A 114 -15.69 -6.46 0.92
C LEU A 114 -16.85 -5.45 0.85
N ALA A 115 -17.55 -5.16 1.97
CA ALA A 115 -18.72 -4.28 1.98
C ALA A 115 -18.42 -2.89 1.41
N TYR A 116 -17.19 -2.39 1.63
CA TYR A 116 -16.72 -1.11 1.08
C TYR A 116 -16.72 -1.07 -0.45
N LEU A 117 -16.50 -2.20 -1.13
CA LEU A 117 -16.55 -2.27 -2.60
C LEU A 117 -17.97 -2.03 -3.11
N LYS A 118 -18.98 -2.53 -2.39
CA LYS A 118 -20.38 -2.28 -2.74
C LYS A 118 -20.71 -0.80 -2.63
N THR A 119 -20.32 -0.15 -1.54
CA THR A 119 -20.48 1.30 -1.35
C THR A 119 -19.74 2.10 -2.44
N GLU A 120 -18.57 1.62 -2.88
CA GLU A 120 -17.85 2.21 -4.01
C GLU A 120 -18.61 2.07 -5.34
N TYR A 121 -19.19 0.91 -5.64
CA TYR A 121 -20.00 0.74 -6.85
C TYR A 121 -21.22 1.67 -6.86
N GLU A 122 -21.90 1.81 -5.73
CA GLU A 122 -23.04 2.73 -5.57
C GLU A 122 -22.59 4.20 -5.78
N ALA A 123 -21.44 4.58 -5.23
CA ALA A 123 -20.84 5.91 -5.45
C ALA A 123 -20.47 6.16 -6.92
N LEU A 124 -19.88 5.17 -7.59
CA LEU A 124 -19.56 5.22 -9.02
C LEU A 124 -20.83 5.39 -9.87
N GLU A 125 -21.91 4.69 -9.54
CA GLU A 125 -23.17 4.81 -10.28
C GLU A 125 -23.75 6.23 -10.18
N VAL A 126 -23.73 6.84 -8.99
CA VAL A 126 -24.15 8.24 -8.79
C VAL A 126 -23.31 9.19 -9.65
N VAL A 127 -21.98 9.09 -9.56
CA VAL A 127 -21.06 10.00 -10.28
C VAL A 127 -21.11 9.79 -11.79
N SER A 128 -21.18 8.54 -12.27
CA SER A 128 -21.23 8.23 -13.70
C SER A 128 -22.55 8.62 -14.36
N SER A 129 -23.68 8.47 -13.65
CA SER A 129 -24.99 8.95 -14.10
C SER A 129 -25.02 10.48 -14.17
N ALA A 130 -24.59 11.15 -13.09
CA ALA A 130 -24.51 12.61 -13.04
C ALA A 130 -23.54 13.16 -14.11
N GLY A 131 -22.39 12.51 -14.29
CA GLY A 131 -21.41 12.81 -15.32
C GLY A 131 -22.01 12.70 -16.72
N SER A 132 -22.59 11.54 -17.07
CA SER A 132 -23.17 11.33 -18.39
C SER A 132 -24.24 12.38 -18.73
N LYS A 133 -25.08 12.70 -17.74
CA LYS A 133 -26.09 13.77 -17.86
C LYS A 133 -25.44 15.14 -18.05
N LYS A 134 -24.48 15.51 -17.21
CA LYS A 134 -23.83 16.83 -17.27
C LYS A 134 -23.02 17.01 -18.55
N TRP A 135 -22.37 15.96 -19.04
CA TRP A 135 -21.70 15.98 -20.34
C TRP A 135 -22.69 16.22 -21.47
N ALA A 136 -23.83 15.53 -21.47
CA ALA A 136 -24.88 15.76 -22.47
C ALA A 136 -25.47 17.18 -22.37
N GLU A 137 -25.67 17.72 -21.17
CA GLU A 137 -26.11 19.11 -20.95
C GLU A 137 -25.09 20.11 -21.49
N ILE A 138 -23.80 19.96 -21.13
CA ILE A 138 -22.73 20.82 -21.64
C ILE A 138 -22.69 20.75 -23.15
N LEU A 139 -22.75 19.55 -23.74
CA LEU A 139 -22.80 19.42 -25.18
C LEU A 139 -24.05 20.12 -25.74
N HIS A 140 -25.24 19.92 -25.18
CA HIS A 140 -26.48 20.53 -25.68
C HIS A 140 -26.48 22.06 -25.59
N GLU A 141 -26.06 22.64 -24.46
CA GLU A 141 -25.91 24.08 -24.26
C GLU A 141 -24.93 24.70 -25.28
N GLN A 142 -23.98 23.90 -25.75
CA GLN A 142 -22.95 24.32 -26.69
C GLN A 142 -23.32 23.99 -28.15
N TYR A 143 -24.22 23.01 -28.37
CA TYR A 143 -24.70 22.58 -29.69
C TYR A 143 -25.95 23.34 -30.16
N ASP A 144 -26.75 23.95 -29.28
CA ASP A 144 -27.86 24.82 -29.72
C ASP A 144 -27.36 26.10 -30.43
N ASP A 145 -26.11 26.50 -30.19
CA ASP A 145 -25.35 27.52 -30.94
C ASP A 145 -24.50 26.86 -32.08
N PHE A 146 -25.16 26.15 -33.00
CA PHE A 146 -24.57 25.26 -34.04
C PHE A 146 -23.46 25.87 -34.95
N ASP A 147 -23.16 27.17 -34.85
CA ASP A 147 -22.09 27.82 -35.61
C ASP A 147 -20.67 27.61 -35.02
N HIS A 148 -20.52 27.15 -33.76
CA HIS A 148 -19.23 27.27 -33.05
C HIS A 148 -18.54 26.00 -32.55
N VAL A 149 -19.21 24.82 -32.53
CA VAL A 149 -18.55 23.55 -32.16
C VAL A 149 -18.06 22.82 -33.42
N VAL A 150 -16.77 22.99 -33.73
CA VAL A 150 -16.14 22.43 -34.93
C VAL A 150 -15.62 21.02 -34.64
N PRO A 151 -15.80 20.04 -35.56
CA PRO A 151 -15.10 18.76 -35.46
C PRO A 151 -13.59 19.01 -35.35
N ALA A 152 -12.92 18.41 -34.37
CA ALA A 152 -11.50 18.67 -34.18
C ALA A 152 -10.65 18.25 -35.40
N PHE A 153 -10.98 17.12 -36.03
CA PHE A 153 -10.19 16.56 -37.11
C PHE A 153 -10.98 16.46 -38.44
N PRO A 154 -10.33 16.72 -39.60
CA PRO A 154 -8.95 17.23 -39.73
C PRO A 154 -8.83 18.66 -39.20
N ALA A 155 -7.71 18.96 -38.53
CA ALA A 155 -7.45 20.29 -38.00
C ALA A 155 -7.25 21.27 -39.16
N VAL A 156 -7.78 22.47 -39.01
CA VAL A 156 -7.52 23.58 -39.94
C VAL A 156 -6.03 23.88 -39.90
N ASP A 157 -5.38 24.01 -41.05
CA ASP A 157 -3.95 24.34 -41.10
C ASP A 157 -3.74 25.80 -40.63
N PRO A 158 -3.03 26.04 -39.52
CA PRO A 158 -2.79 27.39 -38.99
C PRO A 158 -2.07 28.33 -39.97
N GLU A 159 -1.36 27.79 -40.96
CA GLU A 159 -0.67 28.60 -41.98
C GLU A 159 -1.61 29.06 -43.11
N SER A 160 -2.81 28.47 -43.17
CA SER A 160 -3.77 28.68 -44.27
C SER A 160 -4.95 29.58 -43.92
N VAL A 161 -5.11 29.96 -42.64
CA VAL A 161 -6.24 30.76 -42.13
C VAL A 161 -5.75 31.90 -41.24
N ASP A 162 -6.61 32.91 -41.05
CA ASP A 162 -6.37 33.91 -40.01
C ASP A 162 -6.54 33.26 -38.62
N VAL A 163 -5.58 33.52 -37.73
CA VAL A 163 -5.58 32.98 -36.37
C VAL A 163 -6.73 33.57 -35.56
N ASP A 164 -7.02 34.85 -35.77
CA ASP A 164 -8.06 35.56 -35.02
C ASP A 164 -9.46 35.01 -35.32
N ASP A 165 -9.67 34.41 -36.51
CA ASP A 165 -10.93 33.74 -36.89
C ASP A 165 -11.15 32.41 -36.17
N GLN A 166 -10.07 31.78 -35.68
CA GLN A 166 -10.12 30.49 -34.99
C GLN A 166 -10.02 30.61 -33.47
N ILE A 167 -9.50 31.72 -32.94
CA ILE A 167 -9.49 31.96 -31.49
C ILE A 167 -10.95 32.01 -30.98
N GLY A 168 -11.21 31.29 -29.88
CA GLY A 168 -12.54 31.12 -29.31
C GLY A 168 -13.36 29.99 -29.94
N ALA A 169 -12.89 29.39 -31.04
CA ALA A 169 -13.55 28.23 -31.63
C ALA A 169 -13.58 27.07 -30.63
N ARG A 170 -14.75 26.45 -30.49
CA ARG A 170 -14.95 25.31 -29.59
C ARG A 170 -14.82 24.03 -30.37
N LEU A 171 -14.17 23.04 -29.78
CA LEU A 171 -13.93 21.77 -30.45
C LEU A 171 -13.94 20.61 -29.47
N LEU A 172 -14.20 19.43 -30.01
CA LEU A 172 -14.22 18.19 -29.25
C LEU A 172 -12.98 17.34 -29.59
N LEU A 173 -12.00 17.32 -28.69
CA LEU A 173 -10.82 16.47 -28.82
C LEU A 173 -11.10 15.08 -28.28
N SER A 174 -10.97 14.08 -29.16
CA SER A 174 -10.87 12.67 -28.78
C SER A 174 -9.40 12.22 -28.82
N GLY A 175 -9.02 11.24 -28.01
CA GLY A 175 -7.66 10.70 -28.04
C GLY A 175 -6.68 11.40 -27.09
N PHE A 176 -7.19 12.19 -26.14
CA PHE A 176 -6.34 12.82 -25.13
C PHE A 176 -5.88 11.79 -24.09
N ASP A 177 -4.58 11.57 -23.99
CA ASP A 177 -3.95 10.75 -22.96
C ASP A 177 -2.91 11.59 -22.23
N TYR A 178 -3.23 11.99 -21.00
CA TYR A 178 -2.40 12.89 -20.21
C TYR A 178 -1.12 12.22 -19.72
N GLU A 179 -1.23 11.09 -19.03
CA GLU A 179 -0.07 10.52 -18.32
C GLU A 179 0.98 9.95 -19.28
N SER A 180 0.55 9.43 -20.43
CA SER A 180 1.47 8.83 -21.41
C SER A 180 2.12 9.86 -22.35
N ASN A 181 1.46 11.00 -22.62
CA ASN A 181 1.85 11.92 -23.70
C ASN A 181 2.23 13.33 -23.25
N VAL A 182 2.39 13.58 -21.94
CA VAL A 182 2.90 14.87 -21.45
C VAL A 182 4.35 15.10 -21.86
N PHE A 183 4.62 16.27 -22.41
CA PHE A 183 5.96 16.76 -22.68
C PHE A 183 6.13 18.21 -22.20
N SER A 184 7.37 18.63 -21.97
CA SER A 184 7.68 19.98 -21.51
C SER A 184 8.29 20.82 -22.63
N ASN A 185 7.79 22.04 -22.82
CA ASN A 185 8.37 23.01 -23.75
C ASN A 185 8.15 24.42 -23.21
N GLY A 186 9.19 25.26 -23.25
CA GLY A 186 9.11 26.66 -22.80
C GLY A 186 8.71 26.85 -21.33
N GLY A 187 9.01 25.89 -20.45
CA GLY A 187 8.63 25.94 -19.04
C GLY A 187 7.16 25.58 -18.75
N LYS A 188 6.38 25.23 -19.78
CA LYS A 188 5.01 24.72 -19.68
C LYS A 188 4.96 23.23 -19.99
N GLN A 189 3.88 22.59 -19.56
CA GLN A 189 3.60 21.17 -19.85
C GLN A 189 2.45 21.05 -20.84
N TRP A 190 2.62 20.20 -21.84
CA TRP A 190 1.71 20.08 -22.98
C TRP A 190 1.36 18.63 -23.24
N VAL A 191 0.19 18.41 -23.82
CA VAL A 191 -0.19 17.14 -24.46
C VAL A 191 -0.60 17.44 -25.90
N ALA A 192 -0.04 16.68 -26.83
CA ALA A 192 -0.41 16.77 -28.24
C ALA A 192 -1.52 15.77 -28.55
N VAL A 193 -2.55 16.22 -29.24
CA VAL A 193 -3.64 15.39 -29.76
C VAL A 193 -3.67 15.53 -31.28
N GLY A 194 -3.72 14.40 -31.98
CA GLY A 194 -3.71 14.35 -33.44
C GLY A 194 -2.47 13.68 -34.02
N SER A 195 -2.19 13.95 -35.29
CA SER A 195 -1.07 13.35 -36.02
C SER A 195 -0.67 14.23 -37.21
N ALA A 196 0.49 13.98 -37.80
CA ALA A 196 0.97 14.76 -38.95
C ALA A 196 0.01 14.75 -40.16
N SER A 197 -0.84 13.74 -40.30
CA SER A 197 -1.83 13.66 -41.39
C SER A 197 -3.17 14.34 -41.09
N GLN A 198 -3.48 14.56 -39.80
CA GLN A 198 -4.74 15.17 -39.36
C GLN A 198 -4.55 16.57 -38.76
N GLY A 199 -3.31 17.01 -38.58
CA GLY A 199 -2.94 18.21 -37.82
C GLY A 199 -2.89 17.95 -36.31
N PHE A 200 -2.43 18.96 -35.56
CA PHE A 200 -2.20 18.87 -34.12
C PHE A 200 -2.97 19.94 -33.35
N TYR A 201 -3.52 19.53 -32.21
CA TYR A 201 -3.93 20.41 -31.12
C TYR A 201 -3.02 20.18 -29.92
N PHE A 202 -2.63 21.27 -29.27
CA PHE A 202 -1.78 21.28 -28.10
C PHE A 202 -2.58 21.77 -26.89
N VAL A 203 -2.78 20.88 -25.93
CA VAL A 203 -3.50 21.21 -24.69
C VAL A 203 -2.48 21.68 -23.65
N ASP A 204 -2.62 22.91 -23.16
CA ASP A 204 -1.79 23.43 -22.07
C ASP A 204 -2.23 22.80 -20.74
N THR A 205 -1.41 21.87 -20.24
CA THR A 205 -1.69 21.16 -18.98
C THR A 205 -1.19 21.91 -17.74
N SER A 206 -0.47 23.02 -17.94
CA SER A 206 -0.13 23.99 -16.90
C SER A 206 -1.15 25.12 -16.76
N SER A 207 -2.13 25.21 -17.68
CA SER A 207 -3.22 26.19 -17.60
C SER A 207 -4.07 26.01 -16.34
N SER A 208 -4.58 27.12 -15.81
CA SER A 208 -5.46 27.08 -14.63
C SER A 208 -6.70 26.22 -14.87
N ARG A 209 -7.30 26.31 -16.07
CA ARG A 209 -8.48 25.52 -16.44
C ARG A 209 -8.18 24.01 -16.43
N PHE A 210 -7.04 23.60 -16.99
CA PHE A 210 -6.66 22.19 -16.96
C PHE A 210 -6.38 21.68 -15.55
N VAL A 211 -5.62 22.45 -14.75
CA VAL A 211 -5.31 22.10 -13.36
C VAL A 211 -6.58 21.91 -12.55
N GLN A 212 -7.58 22.78 -12.72
CA GLN A 212 -8.88 22.66 -12.06
C GLN A 212 -9.63 21.37 -12.42
N CYS A 213 -9.75 21.06 -13.72
CA CYS A 213 -10.37 19.81 -14.18
C CYS A 213 -9.62 18.59 -13.63
N ARG A 214 -8.28 18.62 -13.65
CA ARG A 214 -7.42 17.54 -13.14
C ARG A 214 -7.61 17.33 -11.64
N GLU A 215 -7.63 18.40 -10.84
CA GLU A 215 -7.86 18.30 -9.41
C GLU A 215 -9.27 17.80 -9.10
N ALA A 216 -10.30 18.20 -9.86
CA ALA A 216 -11.65 17.64 -9.74
C ALA A 216 -11.69 16.13 -10.05
N VAL A 217 -11.02 15.68 -11.12
CA VAL A 217 -10.87 14.25 -11.44
C VAL A 217 -10.16 13.51 -10.30
N LYS A 218 -9.09 14.10 -9.74
CA LYS A 218 -8.35 13.52 -8.62
C LYS A 218 -9.22 13.39 -7.37
N ARG A 219 -10.00 14.42 -7.03
CA ARG A 219 -10.96 14.38 -5.91
C ARG A 219 -12.00 13.29 -6.12
N ALA A 220 -12.62 13.23 -7.30
CA ALA A 220 -13.58 12.18 -7.63
C ALA A 220 -12.98 10.77 -7.51
N ARG A 221 -11.71 10.57 -7.89
CA ARG A 221 -10.99 9.31 -7.68
C ARG A 221 -10.89 8.96 -6.20
N SER A 222 -10.43 9.90 -5.38
CA SER A 222 -10.28 9.69 -3.94
C SER A 222 -11.61 9.44 -3.23
N GLN A 223 -12.72 10.00 -3.73
CA GLN A 223 -14.04 9.96 -3.09
C GLN A 223 -14.95 8.83 -3.62
N ALA A 224 -14.97 8.56 -4.93
CA ALA A 224 -15.90 7.61 -5.55
C ALA A 224 -15.22 6.45 -6.26
N LEU A 225 -13.98 6.58 -6.76
CA LEU A 225 -13.48 5.72 -7.84
C LEU A 225 -12.09 5.12 -7.56
N GLY A 226 -11.87 4.52 -6.38
CA GLY A 226 -10.57 3.98 -5.99
C GLY A 226 -10.04 2.90 -6.95
N SER A 227 -10.97 2.22 -7.64
CA SER A 227 -10.74 1.18 -8.64
C SER A 227 -10.34 1.67 -10.04
N LEU A 228 -10.50 2.95 -10.38
CA LEU A 228 -10.02 3.48 -11.65
C LEU A 228 -8.50 3.67 -11.59
N SER A 229 -7.78 2.64 -12.02
CA SER A 229 -6.37 2.78 -12.37
C SER A 229 -6.24 3.92 -13.40
N PRO A 230 -5.23 4.81 -13.27
CA PRO A 230 -4.90 5.78 -14.32
C PRO A 230 -4.74 5.12 -15.70
N GLU A 231 -4.29 3.86 -15.70
CA GLU A 231 -4.02 3.04 -16.88
C GLU A 231 -5.29 2.43 -17.50
N ALA A 232 -6.46 2.50 -16.83
CA ALA A 232 -7.69 1.85 -17.28
C ALA A 232 -8.68 2.81 -17.97
N SER A 233 -8.54 4.13 -17.86
CA SER A 233 -9.49 5.05 -18.50
C SER A 233 -8.96 5.47 -19.87
N SER A 234 -9.49 4.82 -20.90
CA SER A 234 -9.97 5.45 -22.15
C SER A 234 -9.56 6.91 -22.34
N SER A 235 -8.95 7.20 -23.49
CA SER A 235 -8.64 8.56 -23.92
C SER A 235 -9.77 9.53 -23.55
N TRP A 236 -9.42 10.57 -22.79
CA TRP A 236 -10.39 11.55 -22.33
C TRP A 236 -10.98 12.27 -23.55
N LEU A 237 -12.23 12.69 -23.43
CA LEU A 237 -12.81 13.67 -24.35
C LEU A 237 -12.65 15.05 -23.72
N ILE A 238 -12.08 15.99 -24.47
CA ILE A 238 -11.95 17.38 -24.03
C ILE A 238 -12.86 18.23 -24.91
N LEU A 239 -13.80 18.92 -24.29
CA LEU A 239 -14.41 20.10 -24.90
C LEU A 239 -13.44 21.25 -24.66
N GLY A 240 -12.79 21.71 -25.73
CA GLY A 240 -11.74 22.71 -25.68
C GLY A 240 -12.12 23.99 -26.42
N GLU A 241 -11.48 25.08 -26.02
CA GLU A 241 -11.51 26.36 -26.70
C GLU A 241 -10.13 26.65 -27.29
N VAL A 242 -10.07 27.01 -28.57
CA VAL A 242 -8.82 27.43 -29.21
C VAL A 242 -8.43 28.80 -28.66
N THR A 243 -7.22 28.91 -28.14
CA THR A 243 -6.71 30.16 -27.53
C THR A 243 -5.53 30.77 -28.29
N GLY A 244 -4.95 30.03 -29.23
CA GLY A 244 -3.86 30.52 -30.05
C GLY A 244 -3.23 29.44 -30.93
N VAL A 245 -2.04 29.72 -31.43
CA VAL A 245 -1.23 28.81 -32.26
C VAL A 245 0.14 28.69 -31.65
N ASN A 246 0.70 27.49 -31.66
CA ASN A 246 2.03 27.22 -31.14
C ASN A 246 2.81 26.27 -32.05
N LEU A 247 4.14 26.42 -32.04
CA LEU A 247 5.06 25.53 -32.73
C LEU A 247 5.77 24.66 -31.69
N LEU A 248 5.32 23.42 -31.55
CA LEU A 248 5.83 22.51 -30.52
C LEU A 248 6.43 21.24 -31.14
N VAL A 249 7.26 20.56 -30.36
CA VAL A 249 7.83 19.25 -30.70
C VAL A 249 7.10 18.21 -29.83
N PRO A 250 6.04 17.56 -30.34
CA PRO A 250 5.33 16.52 -29.60
C PRO A 250 6.32 15.43 -29.17
N GLY A 251 6.27 14.96 -27.92
CA GLY A 251 7.07 13.81 -27.48
C GLY A 251 8.59 14.06 -27.29
N GLY A 252 9.03 15.32 -27.18
CA GLY A 252 10.45 15.71 -26.98
C GLY A 252 11.09 15.31 -25.64
N GLY A 253 10.91 14.07 -25.19
CA GLY A 253 11.69 13.46 -24.11
C GLY A 253 13.11 13.09 -24.56
N GLU A 254 13.97 12.71 -23.60
CA GLU A 254 15.45 12.66 -23.72
C GLU A 254 16.07 11.88 -24.89
N ASN A 255 15.32 11.17 -25.74
CA ASN A 255 15.90 10.31 -26.80
C ASN A 255 15.15 10.27 -28.14
N THR A 256 14.42 11.30 -28.55
CA THR A 256 13.81 11.30 -29.90
C THR A 256 13.88 12.67 -30.57
N ALA A 257 14.64 12.76 -31.68
CA ALA A 257 14.67 13.93 -32.53
C ALA A 257 13.34 14.00 -33.30
N LEU A 258 12.36 14.71 -32.73
CA LEU A 258 11.05 14.88 -33.33
C LEU A 258 10.99 16.23 -34.05
N GLN A 259 10.27 16.26 -35.17
CA GLN A 259 10.03 17.49 -35.93
C GLN A 259 9.10 18.40 -35.14
N ALA A 260 9.30 19.71 -35.28
CA ALA A 260 8.36 20.70 -34.78
C ALA A 260 7.14 20.75 -35.69
N TYR A 261 5.95 20.81 -35.10
CA TYR A 261 4.69 20.95 -35.79
C TYR A 261 3.95 22.18 -35.29
N THR A 262 3.43 22.97 -36.23
CA THR A 262 2.49 24.05 -35.93
C THR A 262 1.13 23.43 -35.60
N GLY A 263 0.49 23.89 -34.54
CA GLY A 263 -0.81 23.39 -34.11
C GLY A 263 -1.53 24.40 -33.24
N TRP A 264 -2.81 24.16 -33.01
CA TRP A 264 -3.67 25.05 -32.24
C TRP A 264 -3.52 24.81 -30.74
N GLU A 265 -3.38 25.88 -29.98
CA GLU A 265 -3.38 25.86 -28.52
C GLU A 265 -4.82 25.76 -28.01
N VAL A 266 -5.09 24.81 -27.12
CA VAL A 266 -6.44 24.52 -26.61
C VAL A 266 -6.45 24.56 -25.09
N GLU A 267 -7.38 25.31 -24.52
CA GLU A 267 -7.71 25.24 -23.10
C GLU A 267 -8.99 24.44 -22.87
N PRO A 268 -9.06 23.57 -21.85
CA PRO A 268 -10.24 22.76 -21.59
C PRO A 268 -11.37 23.60 -20.97
N LEU A 269 -12.55 23.53 -21.56
CA LEU A 269 -13.81 23.99 -20.96
C LEU A 269 -14.46 22.90 -20.12
N ALA A 270 -14.34 21.64 -20.55
CA ALA A 270 -14.78 20.48 -19.79
C ALA A 270 -13.99 19.24 -20.21
N VAL A 271 -13.85 18.31 -19.28
CA VAL A 271 -13.20 17.02 -19.48
C VAL A 271 -14.21 15.92 -19.17
N TRP A 272 -14.36 14.99 -20.10
CA TRP A 272 -15.16 13.79 -19.92
C TRP A 272 -14.27 12.56 -19.91
N VAL A 273 -14.38 11.79 -18.82
CA VAL A 273 -13.81 10.45 -18.71
C VAL A 273 -14.92 9.45 -19.02
N PRO A 274 -14.87 8.75 -20.16
CA PRO A 274 -15.97 7.91 -20.61
C PRO A 274 -16.45 6.91 -19.55
N GLY A 275 -17.77 6.86 -19.35
CA GLY A 275 -18.43 5.96 -18.39
C GLY A 275 -18.14 6.28 -16.93
N THR A 276 -17.49 7.42 -16.64
CA THR A 276 -16.99 7.72 -15.29
C THR A 276 -17.48 9.06 -14.76
N LEU A 277 -17.02 10.19 -15.32
CA LEU A 277 -17.28 11.52 -14.73
C LEU A 277 -17.03 12.65 -15.74
N THR A 278 -17.72 13.76 -15.50
CA THR A 278 -17.46 15.05 -16.17
C THR A 278 -16.88 16.02 -15.17
N ALA A 279 -15.73 16.60 -15.50
CA ALA A 279 -15.07 17.65 -14.71
C ALA A 279 -15.01 18.95 -15.52
N TYR A 280 -15.12 20.08 -14.83
CA TYR A 280 -15.12 21.41 -15.44
C TYR A 280 -14.54 22.46 -14.48
N PRO A 281 -13.94 23.54 -15.00
CA PRO A 281 -13.40 24.61 -14.19
C PRO A 281 -14.52 25.44 -13.57
N THR A 282 -14.22 26.09 -12.45
CA THR A 282 -15.19 26.87 -11.66
C THR A 282 -14.59 28.22 -11.26
N ALA A 283 -15.45 29.18 -10.92
CA ALA A 283 -15.01 30.54 -10.57
C ALA A 283 -14.13 30.59 -9.31
N ASP A 284 -14.25 29.61 -8.42
CA ASP A 284 -13.46 29.49 -7.18
C ASP A 284 -12.08 28.83 -7.40
N GLN A 285 -11.70 28.57 -8.66
CA GLN A 285 -10.41 28.00 -9.07
C GLN A 285 -10.11 26.60 -8.53
N LYS A 286 -11.12 25.88 -8.04
CA LYS A 286 -10.95 24.49 -7.56
C LYS A 286 -11.35 23.44 -8.59
N GLY A 287 -12.12 23.83 -9.61
CA GLY A 287 -12.86 22.92 -10.48
C GLY A 287 -13.96 22.17 -9.72
N SER A 288 -14.87 21.55 -10.45
CA SER A 288 -15.86 20.64 -9.88
C SER A 288 -16.11 19.47 -10.83
N TYR A 289 -16.69 18.39 -10.29
CA TYR A 289 -17.16 17.28 -11.09
C TYR A 289 -18.66 17.03 -10.85
N ALA A 290 -19.33 16.50 -11.87
CA ALA A 290 -20.75 16.20 -11.81
C ALA A 290 -21.05 15.15 -10.74
N GLY A 291 -21.98 15.45 -9.83
CA GLY A 291 -22.36 14.57 -8.71
C GLY A 291 -21.53 14.74 -7.44
N GLU A 292 -20.56 15.68 -7.40
CA GLU A 292 -19.70 15.93 -6.22
C GLU A 292 -20.53 16.23 -4.95
N GLU A 293 -21.52 17.12 -5.05
CA GLU A 293 -22.37 17.45 -3.89
C GLU A 293 -23.29 16.31 -3.44
N GLU A 294 -23.86 15.57 -4.40
CA GLU A 294 -24.77 14.45 -4.12
C GLU A 294 -24.00 13.32 -3.43
N LEU A 295 -22.80 13.03 -3.92
CA LEU A 295 -21.90 12.07 -3.32
C LEU A 295 -21.47 12.49 -1.91
N MET A 296 -21.06 13.74 -1.73
CA MET A 296 -20.67 14.27 -0.41
C MET A 296 -21.80 14.10 0.62
N LYS A 297 -23.04 14.46 0.25
CA LYS A 297 -24.22 14.28 1.12
C LYS A 297 -24.49 12.81 1.44
N ALA A 298 -24.35 11.92 0.45
CA ALA A 298 -24.52 10.48 0.65
C ALA A 298 -23.45 9.91 1.60
N GLN A 299 -22.19 10.32 1.44
CA GLN A 299 -21.06 9.89 2.27
C GLN A 299 -21.15 10.42 3.71
N GLU A 300 -21.53 11.69 3.90
CA GLU A 300 -21.72 12.27 5.23
C GLU A 300 -22.77 11.51 6.05
N LYS A 301 -23.85 11.06 5.41
CA LYS A 301 -24.91 10.28 6.06
C LYS A 301 -24.45 8.86 6.43
N ALA A 302 -23.50 8.30 5.71
CA ALA A 302 -23.01 6.93 5.89
C ALA A 302 -21.85 6.79 6.90
N ARG A 303 -21.08 7.86 7.15
CA ARG A 303 -19.87 7.81 7.99
C ARG A 303 -20.16 7.55 9.47
N LYS A 304 -19.56 6.51 10.05
CA LYS A 304 -19.40 6.25 11.51
C LYS A 304 -18.04 5.57 11.75
N PRO A 305 -17.29 5.83 12.85
CA PRO A 305 -17.21 7.01 13.72
C PRO A 305 -16.31 8.12 13.12
N GLN A 306 -16.37 9.33 13.69
CA GLN A 306 -15.58 10.49 13.23
C GLN A 306 -14.30 10.76 14.03
N THR A 307 -14.04 9.99 15.09
CA THR A 307 -12.96 10.26 16.05
C THR A 307 -12.33 8.98 16.57
N VAL A 308 -11.03 9.02 16.84
CA VAL A 308 -10.27 7.90 17.41
C VAL A 308 -10.39 7.92 18.94
N PRO A 309 -10.82 6.82 19.60
CA PRO A 309 -10.86 6.73 21.06
C PRO A 309 -9.48 6.97 21.71
N VAL A 310 -9.47 7.53 22.91
CA VAL A 310 -8.21 7.84 23.65
C VAL A 310 -7.50 6.56 24.11
N ASP A 311 -8.27 5.53 24.47
CA ASP A 311 -7.82 4.24 25.00
C ASP A 311 -7.61 3.17 23.91
N VAL A 312 -7.51 3.58 22.64
CA VAL A 312 -7.35 2.67 21.50
C VAL A 312 -6.09 1.81 21.64
N THR A 313 -6.22 0.50 21.40
CA THR A 313 -5.05 -0.39 21.39
C THR A 313 -4.25 -0.21 20.08
N PRO A 314 -2.95 -0.54 20.06
CA PRO A 314 -2.15 -0.48 18.82
C PRO A 314 -2.77 -1.24 17.64
N ALA A 315 -3.33 -2.42 17.89
CA ALA A 315 -3.99 -3.22 16.85
C ALA A 315 -5.29 -2.56 16.38
N ASP A 316 -6.09 -2.01 17.29
CA ASP A 316 -7.35 -1.36 16.94
C ASP A 316 -7.14 -0.04 16.21
N LEU A 317 -6.06 0.70 16.51
CA LEU A 317 -5.69 1.90 15.76
C LEU A 317 -5.38 1.55 14.30
N VAL A 318 -4.63 0.47 14.07
CA VAL A 318 -4.34 -0.03 12.72
C VAL A 318 -5.62 -0.46 11.99
N ARG A 319 -6.55 -1.13 12.68
CA ARG A 319 -7.86 -1.48 12.11
C ARG A 319 -8.68 -0.24 11.75
N LEU A 320 -8.71 0.77 12.63
CA LEU A 320 -9.38 2.05 12.36
C LEU A 320 -8.76 2.78 11.17
N HIS A 321 -7.43 2.79 11.06
CA HIS A 321 -6.73 3.37 9.93
C HIS A 321 -7.10 2.68 8.61
N LEU A 322 -7.09 1.34 8.59
CA LEU A 322 -7.50 0.55 7.43
C LEU A 322 -8.97 0.75 7.08
N ALA A 323 -9.85 0.83 8.07
CA ALA A 323 -11.26 1.13 7.88
C ALA A 323 -11.46 2.54 7.30
N ALA A 324 -10.74 3.54 7.81
CA ALA A 324 -10.80 4.92 7.30
C ALA A 324 -10.45 4.99 5.81
N ILE A 325 -9.45 4.22 5.36
CA ILE A 325 -9.09 4.15 3.94
C ILE A 325 -10.20 3.46 3.15
N LYS A 326 -10.68 2.29 3.58
CA LYS A 326 -11.74 1.54 2.89
C LYS A 326 -13.04 2.34 2.76
N GLU A 327 -13.40 3.08 3.79
CA GLU A 327 -14.62 3.90 3.86
C GLU A 327 -14.45 5.30 3.26
N LYS A 328 -13.27 5.61 2.74
CA LYS A 328 -12.92 6.91 2.16
C LYS A 328 -13.15 8.09 3.11
N ASN A 329 -12.75 7.91 4.37
CA ASN A 329 -12.87 8.88 5.45
C ASN A 329 -11.52 9.56 5.72
N GLU A 330 -11.21 10.58 4.91
CA GLU A 330 -9.96 11.34 4.99
C GLU A 330 -9.72 11.96 6.38
N LYS A 331 -10.78 12.45 7.03
CA LYS A 331 -10.69 13.06 8.37
C LYS A 331 -10.19 12.03 9.40
N LEU A 332 -10.79 10.84 9.41
CA LEU A 332 -10.38 9.77 10.32
C LEU A 332 -8.98 9.25 9.96
N TYR A 333 -8.65 9.15 8.67
CA TYR A 333 -7.31 8.78 8.20
C TYR A 333 -6.25 9.73 8.77
N LEU A 334 -6.43 11.05 8.63
CA LEU A 334 -5.50 12.05 9.15
C LEU A 334 -5.45 12.07 10.68
N GLU A 335 -6.54 11.73 11.36
CA GLU A 335 -6.57 11.68 12.84
C GLU A 335 -5.76 10.51 13.41
N THR A 336 -5.66 9.39 12.69
CA THR A 336 -4.84 8.25 13.12
C THR A 336 -3.33 8.50 12.98
N ILE A 337 -2.92 9.55 12.27
CA ILE A 337 -1.52 9.89 11.98
C ILE A 337 -1.04 10.95 12.97
N HIS A 338 0.22 10.84 13.39
CA HIS A 338 0.82 11.74 14.37
C HIS A 338 0.72 13.22 13.94
N PRO A 339 0.30 14.15 14.82
CA PRO A 339 0.04 15.55 14.48
C PRO A 339 1.22 16.28 13.81
N GLN A 340 2.45 16.00 14.20
CA GLN A 340 3.62 16.64 13.58
C GLN A 340 3.80 16.26 12.09
N LEU A 341 3.29 15.10 11.67
CA LEU A 341 3.38 14.64 10.28
C LEU A 341 2.31 15.24 9.37
N ARG A 342 1.31 15.92 9.94
CA ARG A 342 0.28 16.67 9.18
C ARG A 342 0.56 18.18 9.14
N GLU A 343 1.69 18.63 9.67
CA GLU A 343 2.03 20.05 9.73
C GLU A 343 2.44 20.61 8.36
N GLY A 344 1.58 21.47 7.82
CA GLY A 344 1.87 22.27 6.64
C GLY A 344 1.37 21.68 5.31
N PRO A 345 1.26 22.50 4.25
CA PRO A 345 0.63 22.11 2.99
C PRO A 345 1.33 20.96 2.27
N ARG A 346 2.67 20.92 2.32
CA ARG A 346 3.46 19.86 1.68
C ARG A 346 3.27 18.51 2.36
N ALA A 347 3.17 18.49 3.69
CA ALA A 347 2.96 17.29 4.47
C ALA A 347 1.58 16.69 4.16
N LEU A 348 0.53 17.52 4.17
CA LEU A 348 -0.82 17.12 3.77
C LEU A 348 -0.86 16.57 2.34
N SER A 349 -0.21 17.24 1.39
CA SER A 349 -0.13 16.76 0.00
C SER A 349 0.56 15.40 -0.11
N HIS A 350 1.58 15.14 0.70
CA HIS A 350 2.26 13.84 0.72
C HIS A 350 1.36 12.75 1.32
N LEU A 351 0.67 13.04 2.43
CA LEU A 351 -0.29 12.11 3.03
C LEU A 351 -1.42 11.77 2.06
N GLN A 352 -1.94 12.75 1.33
CA GLN A 352 -2.95 12.52 0.28
C GLN A 352 -2.42 11.59 -0.82
N PHE A 353 -1.18 11.79 -1.26
CA PHE A 353 -0.56 10.91 -2.25
C PHE A 353 -0.44 9.47 -1.73
N VAL A 354 0.00 9.27 -0.49
CA VAL A 354 0.12 7.95 0.12
C VAL A 354 -1.25 7.26 0.26
N TYR A 355 -2.27 8.04 0.63
CA TYR A 355 -3.65 7.60 0.70
C TYR A 355 -4.17 7.13 -0.68
N ASP A 356 -3.98 7.94 -1.72
CA ASP A 356 -4.40 7.62 -3.09
C ASP A 356 -3.71 6.34 -3.63
N VAL A 357 -2.41 6.19 -3.37
CA VAL A 357 -1.65 4.98 -3.74
C VAL A 357 -2.19 3.75 -3.00
N THR A 358 -2.48 3.88 -1.71
CA THR A 358 -3.00 2.79 -0.90
C THR A 358 -4.39 2.35 -1.37
N LEU A 359 -5.28 3.31 -1.66
CA LEU A 359 -6.58 3.03 -2.28
C LEU A 359 -6.41 2.23 -3.58
N ARG A 360 -5.53 2.67 -4.48
CA ARG A 360 -5.28 1.94 -5.73
C ARG A 360 -4.85 0.49 -5.47
N ARG A 361 -3.95 0.27 -4.51
CA ARG A 361 -3.45 -1.08 -4.17
C ARG A 361 -4.53 -1.96 -3.53
N LEU A 362 -5.50 -1.38 -2.82
CA LEU A 362 -6.70 -2.07 -2.32
C LEU A 362 -7.61 -2.63 -3.45
N HIS A 363 -7.42 -2.19 -4.69
CA HIS A 363 -8.16 -2.72 -5.85
C HIS A 363 -7.30 -3.58 -6.76
N THR A 364 -6.00 -3.31 -6.86
CA THR A 364 -5.10 -4.01 -7.80
C THR A 364 -4.30 -5.14 -7.16
N THR A 365 -3.94 -5.01 -5.88
CA THR A 365 -2.95 -5.88 -5.23
C THR A 365 -3.55 -6.73 -4.12
N PHE A 366 -4.32 -6.14 -3.22
CA PHE A 366 -4.95 -6.83 -2.08
C PHE A 366 -6.35 -6.28 -1.85
N VAL A 367 -7.26 -7.04 -1.24
CA VAL A 367 -8.64 -6.59 -0.90
C VAL A 367 -8.84 -6.44 0.61
N HIS A 368 -7.98 -7.07 1.40
CA HIS A 368 -8.08 -7.05 2.85
C HIS A 368 -6.69 -6.97 3.48
N ALA A 369 -6.61 -6.29 4.62
CA ALA A 369 -5.42 -6.23 5.45
C ALA A 369 -5.85 -6.27 6.92
N GLU A 370 -5.07 -6.94 7.76
CA GLU A 370 -5.33 -7.03 9.20
C GLU A 370 -4.04 -7.12 10.01
N PRO A 371 -4.00 -6.54 11.22
CA PRO A 371 -2.89 -6.71 12.14
C PRO A 371 -2.85 -8.16 12.64
N PHE A 372 -1.68 -8.81 12.53
CA PHE A 372 -1.51 -10.20 13.00
C PHE A 372 -0.60 -10.32 14.22
N GLU A 373 0.31 -9.36 14.44
CA GLU A 373 1.26 -9.38 15.56
C GLU A 373 1.54 -7.95 16.03
N VAL A 374 1.51 -7.76 17.34
CA VAL A 374 1.89 -6.51 18.01
C VAL A 374 3.17 -6.79 18.78
N GLY A 375 4.24 -6.04 18.48
CA GLY A 375 5.51 -6.16 19.18
C GLY A 375 5.44 -5.67 20.63
N PRO A 376 6.51 -5.89 21.41
CA PRO A 376 6.60 -5.32 22.75
C PRO A 376 6.61 -3.79 22.69
N VAL A 377 6.01 -3.15 23.69
CA VAL A 377 6.11 -1.70 23.88
C VAL A 377 7.53 -1.38 24.34
N VAL A 378 8.17 -0.44 23.65
CA VAL A 378 9.53 0.02 23.96
C VAL A 378 9.51 1.49 24.33
N THR A 379 10.33 1.90 25.29
CA THR A 379 10.53 3.32 25.60
C THR A 379 11.54 3.89 24.60
N LEU A 380 11.14 4.92 23.85
CA LEU A 380 11.96 5.59 22.84
C LEU A 380 12.69 6.81 23.42
N GLU A 381 12.03 7.54 24.31
CA GLU A 381 12.57 8.69 25.04
C GLU A 381 12.04 8.62 26.48
N GLY A 382 12.85 9.01 27.46
CA GLY A 382 12.55 8.85 28.89
C GLY A 382 13.08 7.55 29.49
N GLU A 383 13.04 7.44 30.82
CA GLU A 383 13.43 6.22 31.50
C GLU A 383 12.32 5.16 31.41
N PRO A 384 12.68 3.88 31.18
CA PRO A 384 11.69 2.82 31.07
C PRO A 384 10.90 2.66 32.37
N THR A 385 9.56 2.67 32.26
CA THR A 385 8.67 2.47 33.41
C THR A 385 8.67 1.00 33.87
N GLY A 386 9.58 0.63 34.78
CA GLY A 386 9.68 -0.68 35.48
C GLY A 386 10.58 -1.70 34.75
N ASP A 387 11.35 -2.59 35.40
CA ASP A 387 11.52 -3.02 36.79
C ASP A 387 13.02 -2.96 37.17
N GLU A 388 13.33 -2.74 38.45
CA GLU A 388 14.68 -2.51 39.03
C GLU A 388 15.32 -1.15 38.74
N ASP A 389 14.59 -0.09 39.07
CA ASP A 389 15.21 1.22 39.20
C ASP A 389 15.96 1.29 40.53
N LEU A 390 17.19 0.75 40.54
CA LEU A 390 18.06 0.71 41.72
C LEU A 390 18.29 2.11 42.29
N GLU A 391 18.17 3.18 41.49
CA GLU A 391 18.27 4.56 41.96
C GLU A 391 17.18 4.92 42.98
N LYS A 392 15.96 4.36 42.85
CA LYS A 392 14.86 4.57 43.81
C LYS A 392 15.17 4.04 45.21
N LEU A 393 16.17 3.17 45.37
CA LEU A 393 16.65 2.71 46.68
C LEU A 393 17.55 3.74 47.38
N PHE A 394 18.12 4.70 46.64
CA PHE A 394 19.09 5.67 47.13
C PHE A 394 18.58 7.11 47.16
N LEU A 395 17.45 7.40 46.51
CA LEU A 395 16.81 8.71 46.47
C LEU A 395 15.71 8.82 47.53
N ASP A 396 15.65 9.96 48.22
CA ASP A 396 14.55 10.26 49.15
C ASP A 396 13.28 10.73 48.40
N ASP A 397 12.14 10.84 49.10
CA ASP A 397 10.86 11.18 48.48
C ASP A 397 10.88 12.56 47.77
N GLN A 398 11.75 13.48 48.20
CA GLN A 398 11.92 14.79 47.57
C GLN A 398 12.75 14.68 46.28
N ASP A 399 13.85 13.93 46.31
CA ASP A 399 14.72 13.70 45.16
C ASP A 399 14.03 12.85 44.09
N GLN A 400 13.22 11.87 44.49
CA GLN A 400 12.37 11.11 43.56
C GLN A 400 11.32 11.99 42.89
N ALA A 401 10.71 12.92 43.62
CA ALA A 401 9.75 13.86 43.04
C ALA A 401 10.43 14.89 42.12
N ALA A 402 11.66 15.31 42.43
CA ALA A 402 12.46 16.20 41.59
C ALA A 402 12.94 15.51 40.31
N ASN A 403 13.41 14.26 40.39
CA ASN A 403 13.79 13.46 39.22
C ASN A 403 12.60 13.18 38.30
N LYS A 404 11.44 12.80 38.87
CA LYS A 404 10.21 12.60 38.09
C LYS A 404 9.70 13.89 37.43
N ALA A 405 10.01 15.06 37.99
CA ALA A 405 9.73 16.36 37.37
C ALA A 405 10.76 16.74 36.28
N LEU A 406 11.95 16.14 36.29
CA LEU A 406 12.99 16.29 35.26
C LEU A 406 12.82 15.31 34.09
N GLU A 407 12.16 14.17 34.31
CA GLU A 407 11.70 13.22 33.27
C GLU A 407 10.56 13.83 32.43
N SER A 408 10.83 14.93 31.73
CA SER A 408 9.79 15.74 31.11
C SER A 408 9.22 15.15 29.82
N ARG A 409 9.71 14.00 29.35
CA ARG A 409 9.27 13.41 28.07
C ARG A 409 9.46 11.89 28.04
N HIS A 410 8.35 11.17 28.20
CA HIS A 410 8.28 9.71 28.10
C HIS A 410 7.54 9.34 26.81
N VAL A 411 8.26 8.86 25.80
CA VAL A 411 7.68 8.45 24.51
C VAL A 411 7.79 6.95 24.39
N GLU A 412 6.66 6.29 24.13
CA GLU A 412 6.62 4.85 23.91
C GLU A 412 6.35 4.54 22.46
N GLY A 413 7.01 3.51 21.95
CA GLY A 413 6.87 3.01 20.60
C GLY A 413 6.41 1.56 20.57
N VAL A 414 5.68 1.18 19.51
CA VAL A 414 5.33 -0.21 19.24
C VAL A 414 5.32 -0.47 17.73
N LEU A 415 5.75 -1.67 17.34
CA LEU A 415 5.71 -2.13 15.96
C LEU A 415 4.53 -3.09 15.77
N VAL A 416 3.60 -2.73 14.89
CA VAL A 416 2.49 -3.59 14.49
C VAL A 416 2.77 -4.17 13.11
N ARG A 417 2.60 -5.48 12.98
CA ARG A 417 2.79 -6.21 11.74
C ARG A 417 1.45 -6.58 11.12
N VAL A 418 1.31 -6.29 9.83
CA VAL A 418 0.05 -6.38 9.09
C VAL A 418 0.21 -7.34 7.90
N LYS A 419 -0.72 -8.28 7.76
CA LYS A 419 -0.84 -9.14 6.58
C LYS A 419 -1.86 -8.58 5.61
N ARG A 420 -1.65 -8.83 4.33
CA ARG A 420 -2.50 -8.39 3.21
C ARG A 420 -2.92 -9.59 2.41
N TYR A 421 -4.16 -9.62 1.93
CA TYR A 421 -4.76 -10.76 1.27
C TYR A 421 -5.41 -10.38 -0.06
N ASP A 422 -5.24 -11.22 -1.08
CA ASP A 422 -5.94 -11.10 -2.37
C ASP A 422 -7.42 -11.52 -2.26
N ALA A 423 -8.18 -11.34 -3.34
CA ALA A 423 -9.59 -11.74 -3.40
C ALA A 423 -9.82 -13.26 -3.22
N LYS A 424 -8.77 -14.08 -3.36
CA LYS A 424 -8.79 -15.53 -3.10
C LYS A 424 -8.37 -15.84 -1.67
N GLY A 425 -8.12 -14.82 -0.85
CA GLY A 425 -7.71 -14.95 0.53
C GLY A 425 -6.25 -15.33 0.73
N ARG A 426 -5.40 -15.28 -0.30
CA ARG A 426 -3.98 -15.63 -0.18
C ARG A 426 -3.17 -14.42 0.23
N GLN A 427 -2.20 -14.61 1.13
CA GLN A 427 -1.32 -13.53 1.51
C GLN A 427 -0.54 -13.01 0.30
N VAL A 428 -0.56 -11.69 0.12
CA VAL A 428 0.21 -10.98 -0.90
C VAL A 428 1.26 -10.11 -0.25
N GLU A 429 2.40 -10.02 -0.96
CA GLU A 429 3.59 -9.30 -0.50
C GLU A 429 4.13 -9.79 0.87
N SER A 430 5.22 -9.17 1.32
CA SER A 430 5.72 -9.38 2.68
C SER A 430 4.81 -8.69 3.69
N VAL A 431 4.91 -9.11 4.95
CA VAL A 431 4.31 -8.43 6.08
C VAL A 431 4.67 -6.94 6.06
N HIS A 432 3.64 -6.12 6.16
CA HIS A 432 3.79 -4.68 6.28
C HIS A 432 4.02 -4.30 7.74
N ARG A 433 4.84 -3.27 7.97
CA ARG A 433 5.27 -2.87 9.31
C ARG A 433 4.83 -1.44 9.56
N MET A 434 4.00 -1.26 10.58
CA MET A 434 3.51 0.04 11.02
C MET A 434 4.13 0.37 12.37
N ALA A 435 4.75 1.55 12.48
CA ALA A 435 5.29 2.03 13.74
C ALA A 435 4.31 3.02 14.35
N LEU A 436 3.99 2.79 15.62
CA LEU A 436 3.10 3.62 16.41
C LEU A 436 3.87 4.22 17.58
N GLU A 437 3.51 5.44 17.95
CA GLU A 437 4.07 6.14 19.10
C GLU A 437 2.95 6.72 19.96
N ARG A 438 3.15 6.79 21.27
CA ARG A 438 2.34 7.60 22.19
C ARG A 438 3.24 8.46 23.04
N SER A 439 2.79 9.69 23.29
CA SER A 439 3.47 10.66 24.13
C SER A 439 2.45 11.38 25.02
N PRO A 440 2.75 11.65 26.30
CA PRO A 440 1.87 12.39 27.19
C PRO A 440 1.60 13.81 26.70
N ASP A 441 2.49 14.38 25.89
CA ASP A 441 2.38 15.74 25.37
C ASP A 441 1.38 15.88 24.21
N VAL A 442 0.91 14.75 23.66
CA VAL A 442 0.11 14.72 22.43
C VAL A 442 -1.27 14.12 22.69
N GLU A 443 -2.30 14.97 22.60
CA GLU A 443 -3.74 14.64 22.55
C GLU A 443 -4.15 13.44 23.45
N GLY A 444 -3.84 13.51 24.75
CA GLY A 444 -4.34 12.57 25.75
C GLY A 444 -3.56 11.27 25.88
N ASN A 445 -2.27 11.23 25.50
CA ASN A 445 -1.40 10.05 25.59
C ASN A 445 -1.91 8.84 24.78
N ARG A 446 -2.56 9.11 23.65
CA ARG A 446 -3.07 8.08 22.73
C ARG A 446 -1.98 7.63 21.75
N TRP A 447 -2.19 6.45 21.16
CA TRP A 447 -1.34 5.93 20.09
C TRP A 447 -1.60 6.64 18.76
N PHE A 448 -0.52 6.87 18.01
CA PHE A 448 -0.53 7.46 16.67
C PHE A 448 0.36 6.69 15.72
N LEU A 449 0.00 6.69 14.44
CA LEU A 449 0.88 6.20 13.38
C LEU A 449 1.96 7.23 13.05
N VAL A 450 3.22 6.81 13.09
CA VAL A 450 4.37 7.64 12.73
C VAL A 450 5.07 7.17 11.45
N ARG A 451 5.01 5.87 11.14
CA ARG A 451 5.56 5.29 9.90
C ARG A 451 4.74 4.10 9.42
N GLY A 452 4.80 3.82 8.12
CA GLY A 452 4.12 2.69 7.52
C GLY A 452 2.60 2.88 7.34
N TYR A 453 2.10 4.11 7.37
CA TYR A 453 0.69 4.46 7.12
C TYR A 453 0.27 4.37 5.62
N GLY A 454 1.14 3.87 4.74
CA GLY A 454 0.85 3.58 3.35
C GLY A 454 1.15 2.12 3.03
N PHE A 455 0.29 1.47 2.23
CA PHE A 455 0.44 0.06 1.86
C PHE A 455 0.96 -0.18 0.46
#